data_AF-F4B973-F1
#
_entry.id   AF-F4B973-F1
#
_cell.length_a   1.000
_cell.length_b   1.000
_cell.length_c   1.000
_cell.angle_alpha   90.00
_cell.angle_beta   90.00
_cell.angle_gamma   90.00
#
_symmetry.space_group_name_H-M   'P 1'
#
loop_
_entity.id
_entity.type
_entity.pdbx_description
1 polymer ?
#
loop_
_entity_poly.entity_id
_entity_poly.type
_entity_poly.pdbx_seq_one_letter_code
_entity_poly.pdbx_strand_id
1 'polypeptide(L)'
;MIVGGLGTLVNEGVFILTARDMPIFFSLGLAIELSIIFNFILNDIWTFKDRRVGSFIKRLLKFHVSSFSGGIVQYITVILLLVAFLHFSNVSEILLFLFFSYIKAQSLFLAVINFIGIVSGFAVRFITSLKYVWA
;
A
#
# COMPACT_ATOMS: atom_id res chain seq x y z
N MET A 1 -1.76 -6.92 10.59
CA MET A 1 -1.78 -5.46 10.33
C MET A 1 -0.58 -4.73 10.93
N ILE A 2 -0.03 -5.17 12.08
CA ILE A 2 1.17 -4.57 12.71
C ILE A 2 2.35 -4.43 11.74
N VAL A 3 2.78 -5.55 11.12
CA VAL A 3 3.89 -5.54 10.14
C VAL A 3 3.63 -4.53 9.03
N GLY A 4 2.41 -4.50 8.49
CA GLY A 4 2.04 -3.56 7.43
C GLY A 4 2.18 -2.10 7.83
N GLY A 5 1.77 -1.73 9.05
CA GLY A 5 1.96 -0.38 9.57
C GLY A 5 3.42 0.00 9.76
N LEU A 6 4.26 -0.94 10.25
CA LEU A 6 5.71 -0.73 10.31
C LEU A 6 6.30 -0.53 8.92
N GLY A 7 5.83 -1.28 7.92
CA GLY A 7 6.21 -1.09 6.53
C GLY A 7 5.86 0.31 6.01
N THR A 8 4.72 0.90 6.40
CA THR A 8 4.39 2.28 6.04
C THR A 8 5.42 3.28 6.61
N LEU A 9 5.89 3.07 7.84
CA LEU A 9 6.94 3.90 8.43
C LEU A 9 8.28 3.72 7.71
N VAL A 10 8.62 2.48 7.32
CA VAL A 10 9.82 2.21 6.51
C VAL A 10 9.72 2.89 5.15
N ASN A 11 8.56 2.84 4.49
CA ASN A 11 8.33 3.52 3.21
C ASN A 11 8.60 5.02 3.35
N GLU A 12 7.92 5.69 4.28
CA GLU A 12 8.09 7.13 4.49
C GLU A 12 9.53 7.50 4.90
N GLY A 13 10.14 6.70 5.78
CA GLY A 13 11.53 6.91 6.20
C GLY A 13 12.53 6.81 5.04
N VAL A 14 12.41 5.77 4.20
CA VAL A 14 13.25 5.63 2.99
C VAL A 14 13.01 6.78 2.03
N PHE A 15 11.76 7.19 1.82
CA PHE A 15 11.44 8.31 0.95
C PHE A 15 12.11 9.60 1.45
N ILE A 16 11.92 9.98 2.72
CA ILE A 16 12.50 11.20 3.30
C ILE A 16 14.03 11.19 3.19
N LEU A 17 14.67 10.05 3.46
CA LEU A 17 16.13 9.92 3.40
C LEU A 17 16.68 10.05 1.98
N THR A 18 15.95 9.56 0.98
CA THR A 18 16.44 9.46 -0.39
C THR A 18 15.93 10.57 -1.32
N ALA A 19 14.86 11.26 -0.95
CA ALA A 19 14.22 12.32 -1.76
C ALA A 19 15.13 13.53 -2.01
N ARG A 20 16.20 13.71 -1.22
CA ARG A 20 17.19 14.78 -1.42
C ARG A 20 18.30 14.41 -2.39
N ASP A 21 18.58 13.12 -2.54
CA ASP A 21 19.76 12.62 -3.25
C ASP A 21 19.43 12.09 -4.65
N MET A 22 18.16 11.83 -4.95
CA MET A 22 17.72 11.31 -6.25
C MET A 22 16.35 11.89 -6.66
N PRO A 23 15.97 11.78 -7.95
CA PRO A 23 14.66 12.23 -8.40
C PRO A 23 13.53 11.54 -7.64
N ILE A 24 12.49 12.32 -7.30
CA ILE A 24 11.34 11.88 -6.47
C ILE A 24 10.74 10.56 -6.94
N PHE A 25 10.63 10.35 -8.26
CA PHE A 25 10.12 9.11 -8.84
C PHE A 25 10.94 7.88 -8.41
N PHE A 26 12.27 7.97 -8.43
CA PHE A 26 13.14 6.89 -7.98
C PHE A 26 13.09 6.70 -6.46
N SER A 27 13.03 7.79 -5.68
CA SER A 27 12.87 7.71 -4.23
C SER A 27 11.57 7.01 -3.83
N LEU A 28 10.46 7.33 -4.49
CA LEU A 28 9.16 6.69 -4.25
C LEU A 28 9.21 5.20 -4.61
N GLY A 29 9.76 4.85 -5.77
CA GLY A 29 9.91 3.45 -6.19
C GLY A 29 10.75 2.64 -5.20
N LEU A 30 11.89 3.20 -4.78
CA LEU A 30 12.78 2.57 -3.81
C LEU A 30 12.12 2.40 -2.44
N ALA A 31 11.40 3.42 -1.97
CA ALA A 31 10.69 3.41 -0.71
C ALA A 31 9.58 2.34 -0.66
N ILE A 32 8.79 2.22 -1.74
CA ILE A 32 7.78 1.19 -1.89
C ILE A 32 8.43 -0.20 -1.85
N GLU A 33 9.45 -0.42 -2.68
CA GLU A 33 10.11 -1.71 -2.82
C GLU A 33 10.75 -2.17 -1.50
N LEU A 34 11.51 -1.30 -0.84
CA LEU A 34 12.13 -1.62 0.46
C LEU A 34 11.07 -1.88 1.54
N SER A 35 9.94 -1.19 1.51
CA SER A 35 8.84 -1.48 2.45
C SER A 35 8.17 -2.84 2.17
N ILE A 36 8.07 -3.26 0.91
CA ILE A 36 7.51 -4.56 0.52
C ILE A 36 8.46 -5.67 0.97
N ILE A 37 9.76 -5.52 0.72
CA ILE A 37 10.78 -6.48 1.16
C ILE A 37 10.82 -6.56 2.69
N PHE A 38 10.82 -5.43 3.39
CA PHE A 38 10.76 -5.39 4.85
C PHE A 38 9.53 -6.12 5.39
N ASN A 39 8.35 -5.82 4.83
CA ASN A 39 7.10 -6.49 5.19
C ASN A 39 7.17 -7.99 4.93
N PHE A 40 7.74 -8.41 3.80
CA PHE A 40 7.88 -9.81 3.46
C PHE A 40 8.77 -10.53 4.47
N ILE A 41 9.97 -10.00 4.73
CA ILE A 41 10.93 -10.60 5.66
C ILE A 41 10.30 -10.76 7.03
N LEU A 42 9.68 -9.69 7.57
CA LEU A 42 9.07 -9.74 8.89
C LEU A 42 7.89 -10.72 8.93
N ASN A 43 7.08 -10.79 7.88
CA ASN A 43 6.01 -11.80 7.80
C ASN A 43 6.54 -13.23 7.68
N ASP A 44 7.63 -13.46 6.94
CA ASP A 44 8.21 -14.80 6.75
C ASP A 44 8.88 -15.32 8.02
N ILE A 45 9.58 -14.46 8.77
CA ILE A 45 10.29 -14.88 10.00
C ILE A 45 9.41 -14.89 11.25
N TRP A 46 8.32 -14.10 11.26
CA TRP A 46 7.47 -13.92 12.44
C TRP A 46 6.01 -14.33 12.18
N THR A 47 5.24 -13.57 11.40
CA THR A 47 3.79 -13.77 11.25
C THR A 47 3.40 -15.17 10.72
N PHE A 48 4.14 -15.67 9.73
CA PHE A 48 3.87 -16.93 9.03
C PHE A 48 5.02 -17.92 9.18
N LYS A 49 5.83 -17.78 10.24
CA LYS A 49 7.01 -18.61 10.53
C LYS A 49 6.71 -20.12 10.40
N ASP A 50 5.55 -20.53 10.88
CA ASP A 50 5.13 -21.95 10.94
C ASP A 50 4.39 -22.42 9.67
N ARG A 51 4.16 -21.53 8.70
CA ARG A 51 3.45 -21.78 7.43
C ARG A 51 4.35 -21.63 6.21
N ARG A 52 5.67 -21.67 6.41
CA ARG A 52 6.65 -21.53 5.33
C ARG A 52 6.70 -22.79 4.48
N VAL A 53 6.06 -22.75 3.32
CA VAL A 53 6.12 -23.80 2.31
C VAL A 53 6.88 -23.29 1.08
N GLY A 54 7.67 -24.17 0.45
CA GLY A 54 8.43 -23.85 -0.78
C GLY A 54 9.64 -22.94 -0.58
N SER A 55 10.15 -22.38 -1.68
CA SER A 55 11.36 -21.54 -1.66
C SER A 55 11.06 -20.09 -1.25
N PHE A 56 12.04 -19.47 -0.58
CA PHE A 56 11.98 -18.07 -0.15
C PHE A 56 11.67 -17.12 -1.32
N ILE A 57 12.37 -17.28 -2.45
CA ILE A 57 12.18 -16.46 -3.65
C ILE A 57 10.78 -16.60 -4.22
N LYS A 58 10.21 -17.82 -4.25
CA LYS A 58 8.83 -18.01 -4.72
C LYS A 58 7.84 -17.27 -3.84
N ARG A 59 7.97 -17.34 -2.51
CA ARG A 59 7.11 -16.61 -1.59
C ARG A 59 7.29 -15.09 -1.72
N LEU A 60 8.51 -14.61 -1.92
CA LEU A 60 8.80 -13.20 -2.18
C LEU A 60 8.05 -12.69 -3.42
N LEU A 61 8.15 -13.41 -4.55
CA LEU A 61 7.44 -13.04 -5.78
C LEU A 61 5.92 -13.06 -5.60
N LYS A 62 5.39 -14.11 -4.95
CA LYS A 62 3.95 -14.17 -4.62
C LYS A 62 3.53 -13.00 -3.71
N PHE A 63 4.38 -12.59 -2.77
CA PHE A 63 4.11 -11.47 -1.89
C PHE A 63 4.10 -10.12 -2.61
N HIS A 64 4.90 -9.95 -3.67
CA HIS A 64 4.81 -8.78 -4.55
C HIS A 64 3.45 -8.71 -5.25
N VAL A 65 2.98 -9.83 -5.80
CA VAL A 65 1.66 -9.91 -6.43
C VAL A 65 0.54 -9.62 -5.41
N SER A 66 0.66 -10.19 -4.20
CA SER A 66 -0.25 -9.90 -3.08
C SER A 66 -0.23 -8.42 -2.70
N SER A 67 0.94 -7.79 -2.66
CA SER A 67 1.08 -6.36 -2.34
C SER A 67 0.50 -5.46 -3.42
N PHE A 68 0.71 -5.80 -4.69
CA PHE A 68 0.14 -5.09 -5.84
C PHE A 68 -1.39 -5.16 -5.83
N SER A 69 -1.98 -6.34 -5.59
CA SER A 69 -3.43 -6.47 -5.47
C SER A 69 -4.02 -5.67 -4.30
N GLY A 70 -3.31 -5.59 -3.16
CA GLY A 70 -3.68 -4.71 -2.06
C GLY A 70 -3.68 -3.23 -2.45
N GLY A 71 -2.67 -2.78 -3.21
CA GLY A 71 -2.59 -1.41 -3.72
C GLY A 71 -3.72 -1.06 -4.69
N ILE A 72 -4.07 -1.98 -5.60
CA ILE A 72 -5.22 -1.83 -6.51
C ILE A 72 -6.51 -1.66 -5.70
N VAL A 73 -6.75 -2.53 -4.72
CA VAL A 73 -7.97 -2.48 -3.91
C VAL A 73 -8.03 -1.21 -3.09
N GLN A 74 -6.92 -0.76 -2.51
CA GLN A 74 -6.85 0.53 -1.83
C GLN A 74 -7.29 1.67 -2.76
N TYR A 75 -6.74 1.74 -3.97
CA TYR A 75 -7.05 2.81 -4.91
C TYR A 75 -8.50 2.78 -5.39
N ILE A 76 -9.02 1.59 -5.74
CA ILE A 76 -10.42 1.40 -6.11
C ILE A 76 -11.35 1.79 -4.97
N THR A 77 -11.04 1.39 -3.73
CA THR A 77 -11.85 1.73 -2.55
C THR A 77 -11.93 3.24 -2.37
N VAL A 78 -10.81 3.94 -2.48
CA VAL A 78 -10.78 5.41 -2.37
C VAL A 78 -11.64 6.05 -3.47
N ILE A 79 -11.47 5.63 -4.73
CA ILE A 79 -12.26 6.16 -5.86
C ILE A 79 -13.76 5.95 -5.63
N LEU A 80 -14.17 4.74 -5.25
CA LEU A 80 -15.59 4.43 -5.03
C LEU A 80 -16.20 5.29 -3.92
N LEU A 81 -15.48 5.49 -2.82
CA LEU A 81 -15.93 6.35 -1.73
C LEU A 81 -16.00 7.82 -2.17
N LEU A 82 -15.03 8.32 -2.93
CA LEU A 82 -15.07 9.69 -3.46
C LEU A 82 -16.27 9.90 -4.39
N VAL A 83 -16.56 8.96 -5.29
CA VAL A 83 -17.76 9.01 -6.16
C VAL A 83 -19.03 9.02 -5.32
N ALA A 84 -19.13 8.11 -4.34
CA ALA A 84 -20.33 7.93 -3.54
C ALA A 84 -20.67 9.16 -2.67
N PHE A 85 -19.66 9.84 -2.12
CA PHE A 85 -19.88 10.93 -1.16
C PHE A 85 -19.72 12.33 -1.75
N LEU A 86 -18.83 12.52 -2.73
CA LEU A 86 -18.56 13.82 -3.33
C LEU A 86 -19.23 13.99 -4.70
N HIS A 87 -19.96 12.98 -5.17
CA HIS A 87 -20.73 13.00 -6.42
C HIS A 87 -19.90 13.43 -7.65
N PHE A 88 -18.59 13.18 -7.63
CA PHE A 88 -17.76 13.38 -8.80
C PHE A 88 -18.29 12.54 -9.94
N SER A 89 -18.72 13.21 -11.01
CA SER A 89 -19.37 12.56 -12.15
C SER A 89 -18.36 12.03 -13.15
N ASN A 90 -17.11 12.53 -13.11
CA ASN A 90 -16.07 12.21 -14.09
C ASN A 90 -14.82 11.61 -13.43
N VAL A 91 -14.31 10.52 -14.01
CA VAL A 91 -13.06 9.87 -13.56
C VAL A 91 -11.86 10.83 -13.69
N SER A 92 -11.84 11.68 -14.70
CA SER A 92 -10.78 12.69 -14.90
C SER A 92 -10.70 13.69 -13.74
N GLU A 93 -11.83 14.13 -13.19
CA GLU A 93 -11.88 15.02 -12.02
C GLU A 93 -11.33 14.34 -10.78
N ILE A 94 -11.66 13.05 -10.58
CA ILE A 94 -11.17 12.25 -9.46
C ILE A 94 -9.65 12.07 -9.56
N LEU A 95 -9.14 11.73 -10.75
CA LEU A 95 -7.70 11.60 -10.97
C LEU A 95 -6.98 12.93 -10.73
N LEU A 96 -7.52 14.04 -11.25
CA LEU A 96 -6.92 15.36 -11.07
C LEU A 96 -6.94 15.79 -9.59
N PHE A 97 -8.00 15.45 -8.86
CA PHE A 97 -8.08 15.66 -7.42
C PHE A 97 -7.05 14.82 -6.64
N LEU A 98 -6.88 13.54 -7.00
CA LEU A 98 -5.92 12.63 -6.35
C LEU A 98 -4.46 12.97 -6.65
N PHE A 99 -4.14 13.47 -7.85
CA PHE A 99 -2.75 13.72 -8.30
C PHE A 99 -2.31 15.19 -8.23
N PHE A 100 -3.22 16.15 -8.39
CA PHE A 100 -2.88 17.57 -8.58
C PHE A 100 -3.49 18.53 -7.55
N SER A 101 -4.29 18.05 -6.58
CA SER A 101 -4.89 18.94 -5.58
C SER A 101 -3.87 19.38 -4.52
N TYR A 102 -3.24 20.53 -4.79
CA TYR A 102 -2.57 21.38 -3.83
C TYR A 102 -3.60 22.34 -3.20
N ILE A 103 -4.52 21.83 -2.38
CA ILE A 103 -5.43 22.69 -1.61
C ILE A 103 -5.21 22.42 -0.13
N LYS A 104 -4.55 23.41 0.49
CA LYS A 104 -4.39 23.58 1.93
C LYS A 104 -5.63 23.11 2.68
N ALA A 105 -5.44 22.05 3.46
CA ALA A 105 -6.20 21.69 4.65
C ALA A 105 -7.72 21.94 4.59
N GLN A 106 -8.51 20.93 4.16
CA GLN A 106 -9.84 20.67 4.72
C GLN A 106 -10.40 19.30 4.29
N SER A 107 -10.27 18.30 5.17
CA SER A 107 -11.41 17.64 5.82
C SER A 107 -10.93 16.32 6.43
N LEU A 108 -11.25 16.12 7.71
CA LEU A 108 -11.14 14.82 8.39
C LEU A 108 -11.74 13.69 7.53
N PHE A 109 -12.74 14.02 6.71
CA PHE A 109 -13.40 13.15 5.76
C PHE A 109 -12.46 12.52 4.71
N LEU A 110 -11.61 13.30 4.03
CA LEU A 110 -10.64 12.74 3.07
C LEU A 110 -9.60 11.85 3.75
N ALA A 111 -9.19 12.22 4.96
CA ALA A 111 -8.30 11.38 5.76
C ALA A 111 -8.97 10.05 6.12
N VAL A 112 -10.26 10.06 6.47
CA VAL A 112 -11.06 8.86 6.74
C VAL A 112 -11.20 7.99 5.49
N ILE A 113 -11.48 8.57 4.32
CA ILE A 113 -11.56 7.81 3.05
C ILE A 113 -10.23 7.13 2.74
N ASN A 114 -9.12 7.86 2.82
CA ASN A 114 -7.80 7.29 2.57
C ASN A 114 -7.46 6.20 3.59
N PHE A 115 -7.79 6.42 4.86
CA PHE A 115 -7.60 5.44 5.92
C PHE A 115 -8.39 4.14 5.63
N ILE A 116 -9.66 4.25 5.22
CA ILE A 116 -10.48 3.08 4.84
C ILE A 116 -9.85 2.36 3.65
N GLY A 117 -9.39 3.10 2.63
CA GLY A 117 -8.68 2.52 1.49
C GLY A 117 -7.45 1.73 1.91
N ILE A 118 -6.59 2.31 2.76
CA ILE A 118 -5.38 1.66 3.29
C ILE A 118 -5.74 0.39 4.05
N VAL A 119 -6.75 0.44 4.92
CA VAL A 119 -7.22 -0.72 5.70
C VAL A 119 -7.74 -1.82 4.78
N SER A 120 -8.53 -1.48 3.76
CA SER A 120 -9.03 -2.43 2.76
C SER A 120 -7.90 -3.08 1.96
N GLY A 121 -6.91 -2.29 1.53
CA GLY A 121 -5.72 -2.80 0.84
C GLY A 121 -4.92 -3.77 1.72
N PHE A 122 -4.71 -3.42 3.00
CA PHE A 122 -4.05 -4.32 3.95
C PHE A 122 -4.84 -5.60 4.21
N ALA A 123 -6.17 -5.53 4.28
CA ALA A 123 -7.02 -6.70 4.46
C ALA A 123 -6.89 -7.67 3.28
N VAL A 124 -6.98 -7.18 2.05
CA VAL A 124 -6.80 -8.01 0.85
C VAL A 124 -5.41 -8.60 0.78
N ARG A 125 -4.37 -7.82 1.08
CA ARG A 125 -2.99 -8.33 1.15
C ARG A 125 -2.86 -9.43 2.20
N PHE A 126 -3.47 -9.29 3.37
CA PHE A 126 -3.44 -10.30 4.42
C PHE A 126 -4.17 -11.59 4.02
N ILE A 127 -5.36 -11.47 3.42
CA ILE A 127 -6.15 -12.62 2.95
C ILE A 127 -5.40 -13.37 1.84
N THR A 128 -4.85 -12.65 0.86
CA THR A 128 -4.05 -13.26 -0.22
C THR A 128 -2.75 -13.86 0.31
N SER A 129 -2.14 -13.26 1.33
CA SER A 129 -0.98 -13.84 2.01
C SER A 129 -1.29 -15.21 2.62
N LEU A 130 -2.43 -15.32 3.32
CA LEU A 130 -2.89 -16.58 3.91
C LEU A 130 -3.24 -17.65 2.87
N LYS A 131 -3.89 -17.27 1.78
CA LYS A 131 -4.43 -18.21 0.79
C LYS A 131 -3.46 -18.58 -0.34
N TYR A 132 -2.48 -17.73 -0.62
CA TYR A 132 -1.63 -17.87 -1.81
C TYR A 132 -0.13 -17.84 -1.51
N VAL A 133 0.33 -16.91 -0.65
CA VAL A 133 1.76 -16.71 -0.39
C VAL A 133 2.32 -17.79 0.54
N TRP A 134 1.67 -18.01 1.69
CA TRP A 134 2.04 -19.00 2.72
C TRP A 134 0.99 -20.11 2.86
N ALA A 135 0.46 -20.56 1.72
CA ALA A 135 -0.45 -21.70 1.60
C ALA A 135 0.30 -22.97 1.21
#